data_AF-A0A2S5LA89-F1
#
_entry.id   AF-A0A2S5LA89-F1
#
_cell.length_a   1.000
_cell.length_b   1.000
_cell.length_c   1.000
_cell.angle_alpha   90.00
_cell.angle_beta   90.00
_cell.angle_gamma   90.00
#
_symmetry.space_group_name_H-M   'P 1'
#
loop_
_entity.id
_entity.type
_entity.pdbx_description
1 polymer ?
#
loop_
_entity_poly.entity_id
_entity_poly.type
_entity_poly.pdbx_seq_one_letter_code
_entity_poly.pdbx_strand_id
1 'polypeptide(L)'
;MEVKVSVYVEPVRNGCALTFKSKDFIVKPHRITRRETGRGTGRYYYTAHFIGFGEMITVLEKSAIGVELYSGINRSQNPSWKPPKDGWIGNTLNLS
;
A
#
# COMPACT_ATOMS: atom_id res chain seq x y z
N MET A 1 2.63 14.03 -0.55
CA MET A 1 2.03 13.32 0.62
C MET A 1 2.85 12.07 0.88
N GLU A 2 3.20 11.78 2.13
CA GLU A 2 3.96 10.57 2.51
C GLU A 2 3.10 9.66 3.39
N VAL A 3 3.26 8.34 3.21
CA VAL A 3 2.51 7.32 3.94
C VAL A 3 3.43 6.18 4.34
N LYS A 4 3.31 5.70 5.57
CA LYS A 4 3.98 4.48 6.04
C LYS A 4 3.19 3.25 5.58
N VAL A 5 3.85 2.32 4.90
CA VAL A 5 3.27 1.06 4.41
C VAL A 5 4.17 -0.12 4.76
N SER A 6 3.59 -1.30 4.93
CA SER A 6 4.35 -2.54 5.13
C SER A 6 4.47 -3.29 3.81
N VAL A 7 5.69 -3.60 3.37
CA VAL A 7 5.99 -4.20 2.06
C VAL A 7 6.93 -5.40 2.25
N TYR A 8 6.79 -6.40 1.40
CA TYR A 8 7.64 -7.59 1.42
C TYR A 8 9.09 -7.25 1.09
N VAL A 9 10.01 -7.90 1.81
CA VAL A 9 11.47 -7.74 1.60
C VAL A 9 12.21 -9.06 1.48
N GLU A 10 11.63 -10.15 2.01
CA GLU A 10 12.28 -11.46 2.02
C GLU A 10 11.23 -12.57 1.97
N PRO A 11 11.33 -13.54 1.05
CA PRO A 11 10.51 -14.74 1.09
C PRO A 11 10.98 -15.69 2.20
N VAL A 12 10.03 -16.30 2.90
CA VAL A 12 10.28 -17.32 3.94
C VAL A 12 9.63 -18.61 3.51
N ARG A 13 10.46 -19.64 3.26
CA ARG A 13 10.03 -20.97 2.85
C ARG A 13 10.08 -21.92 4.04
N ASN A 14 8.91 -22.36 4.49
CA ASN A 14 8.76 -23.37 5.54
C ASN A 14 8.04 -24.59 4.93
N GLY A 15 8.83 -25.54 4.40
CA GLY A 15 8.29 -26.66 3.63
C GLY A 15 7.64 -26.19 2.32
N CYS A 16 6.39 -26.60 2.07
CA CYS A 16 5.63 -26.22 0.87
C CYS A 16 4.96 -24.83 0.97
N ALA A 17 5.03 -24.15 2.12
CA ALA A 17 4.41 -22.85 2.31
C ALA A 17 5.39 -21.71 2.01
N LEU A 18 4.99 -20.80 1.11
CA LEU A 18 5.67 -19.54 0.86
C LEU A 18 4.98 -18.42 1.66
N THR A 19 5.75 -17.81 2.56
CA THR A 19 5.35 -16.60 3.31
C THR A 19 6.36 -15.48 3.05
N PHE A 20 6.12 -14.28 3.59
CA PHE A 20 7.00 -13.13 3.37
C PHE A 20 7.25 -12.39 4.68
N LYS A 21 8.51 -12.01 4.94
CA LYS A 21 8.81 -10.95 5.90
C LYS A 21 8.49 -9.62 5.26
N SER A 22 7.83 -8.77 6.03
CA SER A 22 7.53 -7.39 5.64
C SER A 22 8.34 -6.41 6.48
N LYS A 23 8.70 -5.27 5.90
CA LYS A 23 9.25 -4.11 6.61
C LYS A 23 8.40 -2.88 6.31
N ASP A 24 8.47 -1.91 7.21
CA ASP A 24 7.77 -0.64 7.05
C ASP A 24 8.63 0.34 6.24
N PHE A 25 8.01 0.98 5.24
CA PHE A 25 8.62 2.00 4.39
C PHE A 25 7.77 3.26 4.39
N ILE A 26 8.42 4.42 4.30
CA ILE A 26 7.75 5.68 3.98
C ILE A 26 7.77 5.82 2.47
N VAL A 27 6.59 5.88 1.85
CA VAL A 27 6.42 5.98 0.39
C VAL A 27 5.72 7.29 0.04
N LYS A 28 5.96 7.76 -1.19
CA LYS A 28 5.20 8.85 -1.82
C LYS A 28 4.26 8.23 -2.86
N PRO A 29 2.96 8.05 -2.54
CA PRO A 29 2.03 7.48 -3.48
C PRO A 29 1.76 8.45 -4.63
N HIS A 30 1.66 7.94 -5.86
CA HIS A 30 1.16 8.71 -7.01
C HIS A 30 -0.34 8.46 -7.25
N ARG A 31 -0.93 7.49 -6.55
CA ARG A 31 -2.37 7.21 -6.60
C ARG A 31 -2.85 6.60 -5.28
N ILE A 32 -4.07 6.95 -4.88
CA ILE A 32 -4.79 6.31 -3.77
C ILE A 32 -6.10 5.77 -4.32
N THR A 33 -6.42 4.52 -3.97
CA THR A 33 -7.75 3.95 -4.22
C THR A 33 -8.47 3.71 -2.91
N ARG A 34 -9.80 3.78 -2.92
CA ARG A 34 -10.64 3.48 -1.76
C ARG A 34 -11.68 2.41 -2.09
N ARG A 35 -12.00 1.56 -1.12
CA ARG A 35 -13.07 0.57 -1.21
C ARG A 35 -13.92 0.63 0.04
N GLU A 36 -15.24 0.62 -0.11
CA GLU A 36 -16.15 0.61 1.05
C GLU A 36 -15.97 -0.66 1.89
N THR A 37 -15.90 -0.48 3.21
CA THR A 37 -15.84 -1.58 4.17
C THR A 37 -17.24 -1.84 4.72
N GLY A 38 -17.88 -2.91 4.26
CA GLY A 38 -19.25 -3.26 4.64
C GLY A 38 -20.31 -2.41 3.93
N ARG A 39 -21.57 -2.88 3.94
CA ARG A 39 -22.68 -2.16 3.31
C ARG A 39 -23.04 -0.91 4.14
N GLY A 40 -22.94 0.28 3.55
CA GLY A 40 -23.57 1.51 4.07
C GLY A 40 -22.92 2.19 5.27
N THR A 41 -21.68 1.84 5.64
CA THR A 41 -21.04 2.41 6.85
C THR A 41 -20.31 3.73 6.61
N GLY A 42 -20.15 4.16 5.35
CA GLY A 42 -19.32 5.32 4.97
C GLY A 42 -17.83 5.16 5.32
N ARG A 43 -17.40 3.95 5.69
CA ARG A 43 -16.01 3.63 6.00
C ARG A 43 -15.34 3.04 4.77
N TYR A 44 -14.10 3.46 4.54
CA TYR A 44 -13.30 3.02 3.40
C TYR A 44 -11.99 2.38 3.87
N TYR A 45 -11.59 1.34 3.16
CA TYR A 45 -10.24 0.84 3.11
C TYR A 45 -9.49 1.60 2.03
N TYR A 46 -8.30 2.12 2.36
CA TYR A 46 -7.49 2.92 1.45
C TYR A 46 -6.24 2.14 1.06
N THR A 47 -5.84 2.26 -0.19
CA THR A 47 -4.65 1.63 -0.74
C THR A 47 -3.79 2.69 -1.42
N ALA A 48 -2.53 2.77 -1.02
CA ALA A 48 -1.53 3.60 -1.66
C ALA A 48 -0.87 2.83 -2.80
N HIS A 49 -0.77 3.46 -3.97
CA HIS A 49 -0.02 2.98 -5.13
C HIS A 49 1.25 3.80 -5.29
N PHE A 50 2.39 3.13 -5.40
CA PHE A 50 3.71 3.75 -5.40
C PHE A 50 4.70 2.91 -6.20
N ILE A 51 5.78 3.54 -6.68
CA ILE A 51 6.87 2.83 -7.35
C ILE A 51 7.79 2.22 -6.29
N GLY A 52 8.06 0.92 -6.39
CA GLY A 52 8.93 0.21 -5.48
C GLY A 52 10.39 0.67 -5.58
N PHE A 53 11.11 0.57 -4.47
CA PHE A 53 12.50 0.99 -4.34
C PHE A 53 13.23 0.18 -3.25
N GLY A 54 14.56 0.32 -3.17
CA GLY A 54 15.36 -0.30 -2.12
C GLY A 54 15.26 -1.84 -2.12
N GLU A 55 15.06 -2.42 -0.94
CA GLU A 55 15.00 -3.88 -0.74
C GLU A 55 13.60 -4.49 -0.96
N MET A 56 12.65 -3.75 -1.52
CA MET A 56 11.30 -4.25 -1.75
C MET A 56 11.28 -5.38 -2.79
N ILE A 57 10.45 -6.39 -2.53
CA ILE A 57 10.18 -7.49 -3.46
C ILE A 57 8.69 -7.61 -3.78
N THR A 58 8.42 -8.18 -4.94
CA THR A 58 7.08 -8.58 -5.37
C THR A 58 6.69 -9.92 -4.75
N VAL A 59 5.41 -10.26 -4.80
CA VAL A 59 4.89 -11.60 -4.46
C VAL A 59 5.51 -12.72 -5.30
N LEU A 60 6.10 -12.41 -6.45
CA LEU A 60 6.84 -13.35 -7.29
C LEU A 60 8.31 -13.47 -6.91
N GLU A 61 8.71 -12.98 -5.73
CA GLU A 61 10.09 -13.04 -5.20
C GLU A 61 11.13 -12.28 -6.04
N LYS A 62 10.67 -11.37 -6.92
CA LYS A 62 11.53 -10.51 -7.75
C LYS A 62 11.66 -9.13 -7.12
N SER A 63 12.77 -8.45 -7.40
CA SER A 63 12.94 -7.03 -7.06
C SER A 63 11.73 -6.21 -7.54
N ALA A 64 11.25 -5.31 -6.68
CA ALA A 64 10.16 -4.40 -7.00
C ALA A 64 10.65 -2.99 -7.40
N ILE A 65 11.96 -2.79 -7.56
CA ILE A 65 12.51 -1.48 -7.94
C ILE A 65 11.95 -1.08 -9.32
N GLY A 66 11.33 0.10 -9.39
CA GLY A 66 10.73 0.61 -10.62
C GLY A 66 9.36 -0.01 -10.98
N VAL A 67 8.85 -0.92 -10.17
CA VAL A 67 7.56 -1.59 -10.39
C VAL A 67 6.47 -0.89 -9.57
N GLU A 68 5.28 -0.70 -10.15
CA GLU A 68 4.13 -0.21 -9.39
C GLU A 68 3.69 -1.28 -8.38
N LEU A 69 3.76 -0.92 -7.10
CA LEU A 69 3.23 -1.69 -5.98
C LEU A 69 2.01 -0.99 -5.39
N TYR A 70 1.22 -1.75 -4.64
CA TYR A 70 0.13 -1.22 -3.85
C TYR A 70 0.13 -1.81 -2.45
N SER A 71 -0.19 -1.00 -1.45
CA SER A 71 -0.32 -1.45 -0.06
C SER A 71 -1.43 -0.71 0.66
N GLY A 72 -2.09 -1.39 1.60
CA GLY A 72 -3.07 -0.80 2.48
C GLY A 72 -2.49 0.31 3.35
N ILE A 73 -3.25 1.39 3.51
CA ILE A 73 -2.92 2.46 4.45
C ILE A 73 -3.51 2.09 5.81
N ASN A 74 -2.67 1.55 6.69
CA ASN A 74 -3.07 1.24 8.06
C ASN A 74 -3.05 2.50 8.92
N ARG A 75 -4.18 2.85 9.54
CA ARG A 75 -4.29 4.04 10.40
C ARG A 75 -3.50 3.92 11.69
N SER A 76 -3.25 2.71 12.22
CA SER A 76 -2.40 2.58 13.41
C SER A 76 -0.95 2.96 13.13
N GLN A 77 -0.46 2.69 11.91
CA GLN A 77 0.85 3.11 11.43
C GLN A 77 0.89 4.56 10.94
N ASN A 78 -0.28 5.14 10.66
CA ASN A 78 -0.46 6.49 10.10
C ASN A 78 -1.58 7.26 10.82
N PRO A 79 -1.46 7.55 12.14
CA PRO A 79 -2.55 8.14 12.92
C PRO A 79 -2.95 9.55 12.45
N SER A 80 -1.99 10.30 11.90
CA SER A 80 -2.22 11.66 11.38
C SER A 80 -2.71 11.67 9.94
N TRP A 81 -2.68 10.54 9.23
CA TRP A 81 -3.10 10.50 7.83
C TRP A 81 -4.62 10.58 7.74
N LYS A 82 -5.09 11.51 6.91
CA LYS A 82 -6.50 11.66 6.55
C LYS A 82 -6.63 11.64 5.03
N PRO A 83 -7.63 10.92 4.48
CA PRO A 83 -7.88 10.95 3.05
C PRO A 83 -8.25 12.39 2.64
N PRO A 84 -7.72 12.88 1.51
CA PRO A 84 -8.16 14.15 0.93
C PRO A 84 -9.67 14.14 0.68
N LYS A 85 -10.32 15.30 0.85
CA LYS A 85 -11.77 15.43 0.62
C LYS A 85 -12.11 15.53 -0.87
N ASP A 86 -11.28 16.24 -1.61
CA ASP A 86 -11.50 16.59 -3.02
C ASP A 86 -10.54 15.82 -3.95
N GLY A 87 -10.78 15.90 -5.28
CA GLY A 87 -9.93 15.28 -6.30
C GLY A 87 -10.22 13.81 -6.60
N TRP A 88 -11.20 13.20 -5.93
CA TRP A 88 -11.61 11.83 -6.22
C TRP A 88 -12.40 11.72 -7.53
N ILE A 89 -11.96 10.84 -8.41
CA ILE A 89 -12.72 10.38 -9.58
C ILE A 89 -13.21 8.97 -9.25
N GLY A 90 -14.48 8.89 -8.81
CA GLY A 90 -15.06 7.67 -8.25
C GLY A 90 -14.33 7.20 -6.99
N ASN A 91 -13.61 6.10 -7.10
CA ASN A 91 -12.85 5.45 -6.02
C ASN A 91 -11.34 5.67 -6.11
N THR A 92 -10.90 6.57 -7.00
CA THR A 92 -9.49 6.80 -7.28
C THR A 92 -9.15 8.28 -7.10
N LEU A 93 -8.03 8.54 -6.44
CA LEU A 93 -7.41 9.86 -6.32
C LEU A 93 -6.02 9.77 -6.95
N ASN A 94 -5.79 10.50 -8.04
CA ASN A 94 -4.46 10.61 -8.63
C ASN A 94 -3.71 11.76 -7.97
N LEU A 95 -2.45 11.52 -7.62
CA LEU A 95 -1.58 12.47 -6.95
C LEU A 95 -0.47 12.86 -7.92
N SER A 96 -0.46 14.13 -8.29
CA SER A 96 0.58 14.77 -9.11
C SER A 96 1.87 14.97 -8.32
#